data_AF-A0A3N5CPN2-F1
#
_entry.id   AF-A0A3N5CPN2-F1
#
_cell.length_a   1.000
_cell.length_b   1.000
_cell.length_c   1.000
_cell.angle_alpha   90.00
_cell.angle_beta   90.00
_cell.angle_gamma   90.00
#
_symmetry.space_group_name_H-M   'P 1'
#
loop_
_entity.id
_entity.type
_entity.pdbx_description
1 polymer ?
#
loop_
_entity_poly.entity_id
_entity_poly.type
_entity_poly.pdbx_seq_one_letter_code
_entity_poly.pdbx_strand_id
1 'polypeptide(L)' 'MSDAVPALFADITAMLEDMHTVAIEGQSNDNSPDMQCALMCQLRIGITSLNGLLGNVRKRLDFACD' A
#
# COMPACT_ATOMS: atom_id res chain seq x y z
N MET A 1 0.11 19.25 18.10
CA MET A 1 0.36 18.47 16.88
C MET A 1 -1.00 18.03 16.36
N SER A 2 -1.35 18.43 15.14
CA SER A 2 -2.63 18.06 14.52
C SER A 2 -2.77 16.53 14.46
N ASP A 3 -3.95 15.99 14.75
CA ASP A 3 -4.31 14.56 14.60
C ASP A 3 -4.01 14.01 13.18
N ALA A 4 -3.75 14.91 12.22
CA ALA A 4 -3.30 14.58 10.88
C ALA A 4 -1.94 13.88 10.82
N VAL A 5 -1.04 14.05 11.79
CA VAL A 5 0.29 13.41 11.73
C VAL A 5 0.19 11.91 12.09
N PRO A 6 -0.39 11.48 13.22
CA PRO A 6 -0.58 10.05 13.51
C PRO A 6 -1.39 9.31 12.43
N ALA A 7 -2.44 9.95 11.89
CA ALA A 7 -3.24 9.37 10.81
C ALA A 7 -2.41 9.10 9.54
N LEU A 8 -1.47 9.98 9.19
CA LEU A 8 -0.55 9.78 8.07
C LEU A 8 0.26 8.49 8.20
N PHE A 9 0.82 8.24 9.40
CA PHE A 9 1.59 7.03 9.65
C PHE A 9 0.71 5.79 9.61
N ALA A 10 -0.51 5.86 10.17
CA ALA A 10 -1.47 4.76 10.11
C ALA A 10 -1.88 4.43 8.66
N ASP A 11 -2.13 5.44 7.82
CA ASP A 11 -2.47 5.26 6.40
C ASP A 11 -1.35 4.52 5.64
N ILE A 12 -0.09 4.87 5.90
CA ILE A 12 1.09 4.22 5.30
C ILE A 12 1.19 2.77 5.77
N THR A 13 1.04 2.52 7.07
CA THR A 13 1.12 1.17 7.64
C THR A 13 0.05 0.26 7.03
N ALA A 14 -1.21 0.70 6.99
CA ALA A 14 -2.29 -0.10 6.42
C ALA A 14 -2.02 -0.52 4.97
N MET A 15 -1.55 0.42 4.13
CA MET A 15 -1.21 0.12 2.73
C MET A 15 -0.07 -0.88 2.59
N LEU A 16 0.97 -0.76 3.43
CA LEU A 16 2.10 -1.68 3.42
C LEU A 16 1.70 -3.09 3.88
N GLU A 17 0.82 -3.20 4.87
CA GLU A 17 0.29 -4.47 5.36
C GLU A 17 -0.59 -5.19 4.33
N ASP A 18 -1.45 -4.45 3.62
CA ASP A 18 -2.26 -4.99 2.53
C ASP A 18 -1.39 -5.54 1.40
N MET A 19 -0.40 -4.76 0.96
CA MET A 19 0.54 -5.18 -0.08
C MET A 19 1.41 -6.35 0.35
N HIS A 20 1.86 -6.35 1.61
CA HIS A 20 2.60 -7.47 2.18
C HIS A 20 1.77 -8.75 2.14
N THR A 21 0.50 -8.69 2.52
CA THR A 21 -0.41 -9.85 2.49
C THR A 21 -0.54 -10.44 1.08
N VAL A 22 -0.77 -9.60 0.06
CA VAL A 22 -0.82 -10.06 -1.34
C VAL A 22 0.50 -10.68 -1.79
N ALA A 23 1.63 -10.09 -1.40
CA ALA A 23 2.96 -10.60 -1.75
C ALA A 23 3.27 -11.95 -1.09
N ILE A 24 2.82 -12.17 0.16
CA ILE A 24 2.96 -13.45 0.85
C ILE A 24 2.09 -14.51 0.17
N GLU A 25 0.82 -14.21 -0.11
CA GLU A 25 -0.09 -15.15 -0.78
C GLU A 25 0.45 -15.55 -2.17
N GLY A 26 0.99 -14.58 -2.92
CA GLY A 26 1.59 -14.81 -4.23
C GLY A 26 2.82 -15.72 -4.24
N GLN A 27 3.47 -15.94 -3.09
CA GLN A 27 4.62 -16.85 -2.98
C GLN A 27 4.20 -18.32 -2.81
N SER A 28 2.92 -18.61 -2.64
CA SER A 28 2.43 -19.98 -2.54
C SER A 28 2.58 -20.74 -3.87
N ASN A 29 3.18 -21.93 -3.79
CA ASN A 29 3.29 -22.85 -4.93
C ASN A 29 1.96 -23.54 -5.29
N ASP A 30 0.96 -23.44 -4.40
CA ASP A 30 -0.33 -24.12 -4.57
C ASP A 30 -1.38 -23.24 -5.25
N ASN A 31 -1.02 -22.01 -5.63
CA ASN A 31 -1.92 -21.10 -6.32
C ASN A 31 -2.26 -21.62 -7.72
N SER A 32 -3.57 -21.74 -8.00
CA SER A 32 -4.05 -22.01 -9.35
C SER A 32 -3.70 -20.86 -10.31
N PRO A 33 -3.64 -21.10 -11.63
CA PRO A 33 -3.36 -20.04 -12.60
C PRO A 33 -4.29 -18.82 -12.50
N ASP A 34 -5.58 -19.05 -12.26
CA ASP A 34 -6.57 -17.98 -12.09
C ASP A 34 -6.29 -17.14 -10.82
N MET A 35 -5.87 -17.81 -9.74
CA MET A 35 -5.50 -17.16 -8.50
C MET A 35 -4.21 -16.36 -8.64
N GLN A 36 -3.20 -16.90 -9.33
CA GLN A 36 -1.98 -16.15 -9.68
C GLN A 36 -2.30 -14.90 -10.50
N CYS A 37 -3.20 -15.02 -11.49
CA CYS A 37 -3.66 -13.88 -12.29
C CYS A 37 -4.34 -12.81 -11.42
N ALA A 38 -5.26 -13.22 -10.55
CA ALA A 38 -5.93 -12.32 -9.62
C ALA A 38 -4.94 -11.62 -8.68
N LEU A 39 -3.97 -12.34 -8.11
CA LEU A 39 -2.94 -11.79 -7.22
C LEU A 39 -2.03 -10.80 -7.97
N MET A 40 -1.64 -11.09 -9.21
CA MET A 40 -0.89 -10.14 -10.05
C MET A 40 -1.69 -8.86 -10.33
N CYS A 41 -3.00 -8.98 -10.61
CA CYS A 41 -3.88 -7.82 -10.75
C CYS A 41 -3.96 -6.99 -9.46
N GLN A 42 -4.11 -7.65 -8.31
CA GLN A 42 -4.13 -6.97 -7.01
C GLN A 42 -2.80 -6.29 -6.70
N LEU A 43 -1.68 -6.94 -6.99
CA LEU A 43 -0.35 -6.34 -6.81
C LEU A 43 -0.19 -5.08 -7.68
N ARG A 44 -0.65 -5.11 -8.93
CA ARG A 44 -0.63 -3.95 -9.83
C ARG A 44 -1.49 -2.79 -9.32
N ILE A 45 -2.68 -3.10 -8.80
CA ILE A 45 -3.56 -2.11 -8.17
C ILE A 45 -2.88 -1.52 -6.92
N GLY A 46 -2.34 -2.37 -6.06
CA GLY A 46 -1.61 -1.98 -4.84
C GLY A 46 -0.44 -1.02 -5.13
N ILE A 47 0.40 -1.33 -6.12
CA ILE A 47 1.51 -0.45 -6.53
C ILE A 47 1.01 0.92 -7.00
N THR A 48 -0.09 0.93 -7.77
CA THR A 48 -0.68 2.19 -8.27
C THR A 48 -1.22 3.03 -7.11
N SER A 49 -1.93 2.40 -6.18
CA SER A 49 -2.46 3.04 -4.96
C SER A 49 -1.33 3.54 -4.06
N LEU A 50 -0.27 2.77 -3.87
CA LEU A 50 0.91 3.16 -3.09
C LEU A 50 1.57 4.40 -3.67
N ASN A 51 1.76 4.47 -4.99
CA ASN A 51 2.31 5.66 -5.64
C ASN A 51 1.44 6.91 -5.39
N GLY A 52 0.12 6.76 -5.46
CA GLY A 52 -0.83 7.84 -5.14
C GLY A 52 -0.75 8.27 -3.67
N LEU A 53 -0.72 7.31 -2.74
CA LEU A 53 -0.60 7.56 -1.31
C LEU A 53 0.70 8.27 -0.97
N LEU A 54 1.85 7.78 -1.48
CA LEU A 54 3.16 8.40 -1.25
C LEU A 54 3.21 9.85 -1.78
N GLY A 55 2.56 10.11 -2.93
CA GLY A 55 2.42 11.47 -3.45
C GLY A 55 1.62 12.40 -2.53
N ASN A 56 0.56 11.89 -1.89
CA ASN A 56 -0.23 12.65 -0.91
C ASN A 56 0.54 12.83 0.40
N VAL A 57 1.17 11.77 0.90
CA VAL A 57 1.98 11.77 2.11
C VAL A 57 3.08 12.81 2.02
N ARG A 58 3.80 12.84 0.90
CA ARG A 58 4.86 13.83 0.65
C ARG A 58 4.32 15.26 0.78
N LYS A 59 3.20 15.59 0.12
CA LYS A 59 2.59 16.93 0.21
C LYS A 59 2.22 17.30 1.65
N ARG A 60 1.70 16.34 2.42
CA ARG A 60 1.33 16.55 3.84
C ARG A 60 2.56 16.75 4.72
N LEU A 61 3.66 16.03 4.44
CA LEU A 61 4.94 16.21 5.14
C LEU A 61 5.56 17.56 4.82
N ASP A 62 5.60 17.95 3.54
CA ASP A 62 6.11 19.25 3.11
C ASP A 62 5.35 20.39 3.83
N PHE A 63 4.01 20.31 3.89
CA PHE A 63 3.19 21.30 4.64
C PHE A 63 3.37 21.27 6.16
N ALA A 64 3.69 20.11 6.75
CA ALA A 64 3.84 19.98 8.20
C ALA A 64 5.23 20.37 8.71
N CYS A 65 6.22 20.43 7.81
CA CYS A 65 7.61 20.77 8.11
C CYS A 65 8.00 22.22 7.74
N ASP A 66 7.12 22.94 7.03
CA ASP A 66 7.17 24.40 6.82
C ASP A 66 6.61 25.17 8.04
#